data_AF-A0A1I1TCV9-F1
#
_entry.id   AF-A0A1I1TCV9-F1
#
_cell.length_a   1.000
_cell.length_b   1.000
_cell.length_c   1.000
_cell.angle_alpha   90.00
_cell.angle_beta   90.00
_cell.angle_gamma   90.00
#
_symmetry.space_group_name_H-M   'P 1'
#
loop_
_entity.id
_entity.type
_entity.pdbx_description
1 polymer ?
#
loop_
_entity_poly.entity_id
_entity_poly.type
_entity_poly.pdbx_seq_one_letter_code
_entity_poly.pdbx_strand_id
1 'polypeptide(L)'
;MQIRVLSLALLVAAGSMSGCSDDFQLPNSSGVPTAPDGSSTSTTTTGETPTTSTQGTTAAETTAVDPTVEPTSSTTDPSGGGMCNIYDQDCPGEQKCTAYASPNTFIPEGIKCVPVPDNPKAAHEPCSVGPEGLGDDNCALGTVCLDLDYDGSGFCLPYCTGDSQNPMCEGNDTTCVKLFFGYDFGNCFKQCDPLLQNCAEGEGCYMDAIKVGGTGFVCLPVVQGGAEATFQDTCIGWSSCAPGFACVYDSLVPECTFSYCCTPWCDLSEGDGPCQDLDEKMSCIAWYSQGQAPPGFENVGVCGIPE
;
A
#
# COMPACT_ATOMS: atom_id res chain seq x y z
N MET A 1 -60.28 4.14 50.36
CA MET A 1 -59.64 3.57 49.15
C MET A 1 -58.14 3.85 49.26
N GLN A 2 -57.41 2.97 49.97
CA GLN A 2 -55.97 3.07 50.19
C GLN A 2 -55.30 2.13 49.18
N ILE A 3 -54.55 2.67 48.23
CA ILE A 3 -53.74 1.88 47.31
C ILE A 3 -52.28 2.06 47.70
N ARG A 4 -51.65 0.90 47.88
CA ARG A 4 -50.31 0.67 48.41
C ARG A 4 -49.23 1.15 47.44
N VAL A 5 -48.18 1.73 48.01
CA VAL A 5 -46.89 1.98 47.37
C VAL A 5 -46.23 0.64 47.05
N LEU A 6 -45.92 0.37 45.78
CA LEU A 6 -45.06 -0.72 45.36
C LEU A 6 -43.74 -0.13 44.86
N SER A 7 -42.69 -0.29 45.65
CA SER A 7 -41.30 -0.02 45.28
C SER A 7 -40.82 -1.09 44.31
N LEU A 8 -40.42 -0.70 43.10
CA LEU A 8 -39.80 -1.59 42.12
C LEU A 8 -38.28 -1.35 42.17
N ALA A 9 -37.56 -2.28 42.80
CA ALA A 9 -36.11 -2.35 42.77
C ALA A 9 -35.68 -3.09 41.48
N LEU A 10 -34.96 -2.41 40.59
CA LEU A 10 -34.34 -3.03 39.43
C LEU A 10 -32.87 -3.30 39.75
N LEU A 11 -32.48 -4.57 39.71
CA LEU A 11 -31.11 -5.05 39.88
C LEU A 11 -30.25 -4.62 38.67
N VAL A 12 -29.09 -4.02 38.95
CA VAL A 12 -27.99 -3.86 37.99
C VAL A 12 -27.10 -5.09 38.10
N ALA A 13 -27.03 -5.89 37.04
CA ALA A 13 -26.06 -6.97 36.89
C ALA A 13 -24.92 -6.46 36.00
N ALA A 14 -23.74 -6.27 36.60
CA ALA A 14 -22.49 -6.01 35.88
C ALA A 14 -21.92 -7.34 35.38
N GLY A 15 -21.81 -7.48 34.06
CA GLY A 15 -21.11 -8.59 33.40
C GLY A 15 -19.89 -8.06 32.67
N SER A 16 -18.71 -8.25 33.26
CA SER A 16 -17.42 -8.02 32.63
C SER A 16 -17.04 -9.23 31.78
N MET A 17 -16.97 -9.06 30.46
CA MET A 17 -16.27 -9.99 29.56
C MET A 17 -14.90 -9.42 29.26
N SER A 18 -13.88 -10.00 29.88
CA SER A 18 -12.47 -9.84 29.54
C SER A 18 -12.18 -10.62 28.26
N GLY A 19 -12.03 -9.91 27.14
CA GLY A 19 -11.53 -10.42 25.87
C GLY A 19 -10.01 -10.31 25.77
N CYS A 20 -9.41 -11.30 25.13
CA CYS A 20 -7.97 -11.53 24.98
C CYS A 20 -7.21 -10.32 24.42
N SER A 21 -6.12 -9.94 25.09
CA SER A 21 -5.04 -9.15 24.51
C SER A 21 -3.96 -10.12 24.05
N ASP A 22 -3.78 -10.25 22.73
CA ASP A 22 -2.54 -10.75 22.17
C ASP A 22 -1.73 -9.56 21.67
N ASP A 23 -0.49 -9.49 22.17
CA ASP A 23 0.53 -8.47 21.95
C ASP A 23 0.79 -8.20 20.46
N PHE A 24 0.41 -7.02 19.99
CA PHE A 24 1.05 -6.39 18.84
C PHE A 24 2.04 -5.34 19.34
N GLN A 25 3.29 -5.76 19.59
CA GLN A 25 4.37 -4.85 19.95
C GLN A 25 4.96 -4.22 18.68
N LEU A 26 4.70 -2.92 18.48
CA LEU A 26 5.46 -2.08 17.56
C LEU A 26 6.83 -1.74 18.16
N PRO A 27 7.92 -1.72 17.37
CA PRO A 27 9.25 -1.43 17.89
C PRO A 27 9.40 0.05 18.24
N ASN A 28 9.61 0.31 19.52
CA ASN A 28 9.92 1.60 20.11
C ASN A 28 11.36 2.02 19.70
N SER A 29 11.49 3.06 18.87
CA SER A 29 12.79 3.66 18.54
C SER A 29 13.08 4.83 19.47
N SER A 30 14.13 4.69 20.27
CA SER A 30 14.79 5.79 20.98
C SER A 30 16.26 5.41 21.21
N GLY A 31 17.18 6.24 20.72
CA GLY A 31 18.52 6.37 21.31
C GLY A 31 19.71 6.14 20.38
N VAL A 32 20.28 7.25 19.89
CA VAL A 32 21.65 7.38 19.37
C VAL A 32 22.66 7.26 20.54
N PRO A 33 23.85 6.65 20.36
CA PRO A 33 25.08 7.45 20.49
C PRO A 33 26.22 7.10 19.51
N THR A 34 26.73 8.15 18.86
CA THR A 34 28.12 8.57 18.58
C THR A 34 29.30 7.57 18.61
N ALA A 35 30.05 7.54 17.49
CA ALA A 35 31.38 6.94 17.34
C ALA A 35 32.52 7.81 17.97
N PRO A 36 33.73 7.26 18.15
CA PRO A 36 34.78 7.63 17.19
C PRO A 36 35.81 6.54 16.81
N ASP A 37 36.30 6.72 15.58
CA ASP A 37 37.56 6.44 14.87
C ASP A 37 38.72 5.60 15.49
N GLY A 38 39.42 4.84 14.63
CA GLY A 38 40.69 4.17 14.96
C GLY A 38 41.16 3.10 13.94
N SER A 39 42.23 3.42 13.20
CA SER A 39 42.77 2.75 12.00
C SER A 39 43.79 1.60 12.22
N SER A 40 43.87 0.71 11.21
CA SER A 40 44.99 -0.12 10.67
C SER A 40 45.69 -1.23 11.50
N THR A 41 45.79 -2.45 10.94
CA THR A 41 46.98 -2.98 10.20
C THR A 41 46.91 -4.52 10.02
N SER A 42 47.36 -4.98 8.85
CA SER A 42 47.47 -6.34 8.32
C SER A 42 48.42 -7.29 9.07
N THR A 43 48.21 -8.61 8.93
CA THR A 43 49.31 -9.58 8.68
C THR A 43 48.81 -10.91 8.09
N THR A 44 49.58 -11.34 7.09
CA THR A 44 49.62 -12.55 6.26
C THR A 44 49.95 -13.85 7.01
N THR A 45 49.46 -15.02 6.58
CA THR A 45 50.31 -16.24 6.35
C THR A 45 49.59 -17.29 5.47
N THR A 46 50.38 -18.21 4.92
CA THR A 46 50.33 -18.87 3.61
C THR A 46 50.13 -20.40 3.68
N GLY A 47 49.76 -21.02 2.55
CA GLY A 47 50.03 -22.44 2.19
C GLY A 47 48.95 -23.46 2.62
N GLU A 48 48.55 -24.50 1.88
CA GLU A 48 49.18 -25.25 0.78
C GLU A 48 48.09 -26.13 0.10
N THR A 49 48.19 -26.34 -1.22
CA THR A 49 47.61 -27.44 -2.04
C THR A 49 48.80 -28.34 -2.45
N PRO A 50 48.72 -29.57 -3.01
CA PRO A 50 47.58 -30.27 -3.64
C PRO A 50 47.51 -31.80 -3.38
N THR A 51 46.52 -32.51 -3.93
CA THR A 51 46.77 -33.69 -4.79
C THR A 51 45.49 -34.28 -5.41
N THR A 52 45.63 -34.66 -6.68
CA THR A 52 44.68 -35.29 -7.59
C THR A 52 44.80 -36.82 -7.53
N SER A 53 43.70 -37.56 -7.71
CA SER A 53 43.77 -38.89 -8.33
C SER A 53 42.47 -39.27 -9.05
N THR A 54 42.66 -39.77 -10.26
CA THR A 54 41.70 -40.23 -11.28
C THR A 54 41.51 -41.76 -11.24
N GLN A 55 40.58 -42.26 -12.09
CA GLN A 55 40.16 -43.65 -12.41
C GLN A 55 38.99 -44.18 -11.56
N GLY A 56 37.94 -44.80 -12.12
CA GLY A 56 37.61 -45.19 -13.49
C GLY A 56 36.62 -46.38 -13.48
N THR A 57 35.76 -46.45 -14.52
CA THR A 57 35.30 -47.70 -15.19
C THR A 57 33.95 -48.35 -14.75
N THR A 58 32.92 -48.07 -15.57
CA THR A 58 32.06 -49.03 -16.33
C THR A 58 30.76 -49.64 -15.76
N ALA A 59 29.66 -49.13 -16.36
CA ALA A 59 28.50 -49.76 -17.02
C ALA A 59 27.67 -50.90 -16.39
N ALA A 60 26.34 -50.71 -16.43
CA ALA A 60 25.38 -51.70 -16.92
C ALA A 60 24.06 -51.04 -17.40
N GLU A 61 23.65 -51.37 -18.63
CA GLU A 61 22.31 -51.24 -19.26
C GLU A 61 21.19 -51.86 -18.38
N THR A 62 19.88 -51.65 -18.47
CA THR A 62 18.84 -51.36 -19.50
C THR A 62 17.55 -51.12 -18.66
N THR A 63 16.49 -50.36 -18.98
CA THR A 63 15.45 -50.52 -20.02
C THR A 63 14.36 -49.47 -19.74
N ALA A 64 13.68 -48.98 -20.78
CA ALA A 64 12.69 -47.91 -20.78
C ALA A 64 11.35 -48.23 -20.08
N VAL A 65 10.71 -47.20 -19.47
CA VAL A 65 9.26 -46.95 -19.50
C VAL A 65 9.01 -45.43 -19.35
N ASP A 66 8.32 -44.82 -20.31
CA ASP A 66 7.71 -43.48 -20.29
C ASP A 66 6.48 -43.47 -19.36
N PRO A 67 6.27 -42.43 -18.54
CA PRO A 67 5.20 -41.50 -18.90
C PRO A 67 5.45 -40.03 -18.48
N THR A 68 4.93 -39.14 -19.31
CA THR A 68 4.28 -37.84 -18.96
C THR A 68 5.15 -36.72 -18.39
N VAL A 69 5.19 -35.64 -19.17
CA VAL A 69 5.56 -34.26 -18.86
C VAL A 69 5.29 -33.89 -17.39
N GLU A 70 6.35 -33.76 -16.60
CA GLU A 70 6.33 -33.02 -15.34
C GLU A 70 6.18 -31.52 -15.66
N PRO A 71 5.38 -30.75 -14.90
CA PRO A 71 5.51 -29.30 -14.94
C PRO A 71 6.88 -28.99 -14.36
N THR A 72 7.75 -28.41 -15.17
CA THR A 72 9.02 -27.85 -14.69
C THR A 72 8.68 -26.83 -13.61
N SER A 73 8.94 -27.22 -12.36
CA SER A 73 8.96 -26.37 -11.18
C SER A 73 9.67 -25.06 -11.52
N SER A 74 8.89 -23.99 -11.66
CA SER A 74 9.41 -22.65 -11.55
C SER A 74 9.96 -22.50 -10.13
N THR A 75 11.14 -21.91 -10.06
CA THR A 75 11.89 -21.68 -8.83
C THR A 75 11.07 -20.82 -7.87
N THR A 76 10.59 -21.42 -6.79
CA THR A 76 10.07 -20.72 -5.61
C THR A 76 11.19 -19.90 -4.97
N ASP A 77 11.14 -18.58 -5.15
CA ASP A 77 11.79 -17.60 -4.28
C ASP A 77 11.05 -17.59 -2.92
N PRO A 78 11.71 -17.45 -1.75
CA PRO A 78 11.12 -17.74 -0.45
C PRO A 78 10.28 -16.58 0.14
N SER A 79 9.67 -15.72 -0.69
CA SER A 79 8.76 -14.64 -0.29
C SER A 79 7.33 -14.89 -0.81
N GLY A 80 6.60 -15.82 -0.19
CA GLY A 80 5.15 -15.99 -0.42
C GLY A 80 4.78 -16.43 -1.85
N GLY A 81 5.29 -17.59 -2.27
CA GLY A 81 5.23 -18.10 -3.65
C GLY A 81 3.88 -17.93 -4.37
N GLY A 82 3.85 -16.96 -5.29
CA GLY A 82 2.81 -16.83 -6.30
C GLY A 82 2.99 -17.82 -7.44
N MET A 83 1.93 -18.05 -8.23
CA MET A 83 1.99 -18.94 -9.40
C MET A 83 2.79 -18.35 -10.58
N CYS A 84 3.12 -17.06 -10.52
CA CYS A 84 3.78 -16.29 -11.57
C CYS A 84 4.48 -15.06 -10.95
N ASN A 85 5.43 -14.47 -11.69
CA ASN A 85 6.04 -13.19 -11.41
C ASN A 85 5.23 -12.06 -12.06
N ILE A 86 4.70 -11.15 -11.23
CA ILE A 86 3.83 -10.08 -11.69
C ILE A 86 4.55 -9.02 -12.54
N TYR A 87 5.86 -8.81 -12.32
CA TYR A 87 6.66 -7.90 -13.13
C TYR A 87 6.93 -8.46 -14.52
N ASP A 88 7.12 -9.79 -14.62
CA ASP A 88 7.45 -10.47 -15.87
C ASP A 88 6.20 -10.90 -16.68
N GLN A 89 5.03 -10.96 -16.04
CA GLN A 89 3.78 -11.48 -16.62
C GLN A 89 3.97 -12.88 -17.25
N ASP A 90 4.67 -13.77 -16.55
CA ASP A 90 5.17 -15.06 -17.05
C ASP A 90 4.17 -16.23 -17.00
N CYS A 91 2.87 -15.93 -17.08
CA CYS A 91 1.82 -16.95 -17.11
C CYS A 91 1.79 -17.73 -18.43
N PRO A 92 1.50 -19.04 -18.40
CA PRO A 92 1.38 -19.84 -19.62
C PRO A 92 0.11 -19.54 -20.41
N GLY A 93 0.19 -19.58 -21.74
CA GLY A 93 -0.95 -19.38 -22.63
C GLY A 93 -1.44 -17.93 -22.65
N GLU A 94 -2.75 -17.73 -22.84
CA GLU A 94 -3.39 -16.41 -22.87
C GLU A 94 -3.89 -16.03 -21.47
N GLN A 95 -2.98 -16.08 -20.50
CA GLN A 95 -3.26 -15.75 -19.10
C GLN A 95 -2.46 -14.52 -18.66
N LYS A 96 -3.01 -13.74 -17.72
CA LYS A 96 -2.31 -12.64 -17.05
C LYS A 96 -1.93 -13.02 -15.62
N CYS A 97 -0.82 -12.47 -15.15
CA CYS A 97 -0.40 -12.60 -13.76
C CYS A 97 -1.01 -11.46 -12.93
N THR A 98 -1.79 -11.78 -11.90
CA THR A 98 -2.49 -10.78 -11.09
C THR A 98 -2.49 -11.16 -9.61
N ALA A 99 -2.49 -10.14 -8.76
CA ALA A 99 -2.92 -10.27 -7.39
C ALA A 99 -4.33 -10.84 -7.33
N TYR A 100 -4.58 -11.71 -6.35
CA TYR A 100 -5.91 -12.25 -6.07
C TYR A 100 -6.26 -12.13 -4.61
N ALA A 101 -7.55 -12.03 -4.31
CA ALA A 101 -8.08 -12.08 -2.98
C ALA A 101 -9.52 -12.59 -3.01
N SER A 102 -10.02 -13.13 -1.89
CA SER A 102 -11.42 -13.50 -1.75
C SER A 102 -12.35 -12.28 -1.91
N PRO A 103 -13.66 -12.48 -2.17
CA PRO A 103 -14.60 -11.37 -2.25
C PRO A 103 -14.66 -10.52 -0.97
N ASN A 104 -14.95 -9.22 -1.11
CA ASN A 104 -15.03 -8.23 -0.03
C ASN A 104 -13.69 -7.93 0.68
N THR A 105 -12.56 -8.19 0.01
CA THR A 105 -11.25 -7.70 0.42
C THR A 105 -10.45 -7.27 -0.81
N PHE A 106 -9.78 -6.12 -0.71
CA PHE A 106 -8.83 -5.65 -1.73
C PHE A 106 -7.40 -5.96 -1.31
N ILE A 107 -7.19 -6.49 -0.08
CA ILE A 107 -5.90 -6.97 0.41
C ILE A 107 -5.60 -8.30 -0.29
N PRO A 108 -4.50 -8.39 -1.07
CA PRO A 108 -4.13 -9.59 -1.79
C PRO A 108 -3.89 -10.78 -0.85
N GLU A 109 -4.29 -11.97 -1.24
CA GLU A 109 -3.93 -13.22 -0.56
C GLU A 109 -2.75 -13.92 -1.25
N GLY A 110 -2.46 -13.54 -2.50
CA GLY A 110 -1.32 -14.02 -3.26
C GLY A 110 -1.37 -13.54 -4.71
N ILE A 111 -0.54 -14.15 -5.55
CA ILE A 111 -0.44 -13.86 -6.99
C ILE A 111 -0.76 -15.15 -7.78
N LYS A 112 -1.65 -15.06 -8.78
CA LYS A 112 -2.05 -16.21 -9.61
C LYS A 112 -2.16 -15.85 -11.09
N CYS A 113 -2.11 -16.87 -11.94
CA CYS A 113 -2.45 -16.74 -13.35
C CYS A 113 -3.96 -16.87 -13.55
N VAL A 114 -4.55 -15.92 -14.28
CA VAL A 114 -5.97 -15.94 -14.67
C VAL A 114 -6.10 -15.75 -16.18
N PRO A 115 -7.13 -16.31 -16.84
CA PRO A 115 -7.39 -16.03 -18.25
C PRO A 115 -7.49 -14.52 -18.53
N VAL A 116 -6.90 -14.06 -19.64
CA VAL A 116 -7.15 -12.70 -20.12
C VAL A 116 -8.61 -12.62 -20.62
N PRO A 117 -9.38 -11.57 -20.26
CA PRO A 117 -10.74 -11.38 -20.78
C PRO A 117 -10.79 -11.26 -22.30
N ASP A 118 -11.84 -11.77 -22.95
CA ASP A 118 -11.98 -11.73 -24.43
C ASP A 118 -11.96 -10.31 -25.03
N ASN A 119 -12.46 -9.32 -24.29
CA ASN A 119 -12.46 -7.90 -24.67
C ASN A 119 -11.94 -7.07 -23.50
N PRO A 120 -10.61 -7.09 -23.27
CA PRO A 120 -10.04 -6.52 -22.07
C PRO A 120 -10.08 -4.99 -22.13
N LYS A 121 -10.38 -4.38 -20.98
CA LYS A 121 -10.30 -2.94 -20.76
C LYS A 121 -8.85 -2.49 -20.69
N ALA A 122 -8.56 -1.35 -21.31
CA ALA A 122 -7.22 -0.78 -21.30
C ALA A 122 -6.90 -0.16 -19.93
N ALA A 123 -5.62 0.13 -19.68
CA ALA A 123 -5.20 0.86 -18.49
C ALA A 123 -5.97 2.18 -18.31
N HIS A 124 -6.34 2.47 -17.08
CA HIS A 124 -7.15 3.60 -16.62
C HIS A 124 -8.58 3.65 -17.16
N GLU A 125 -9.05 2.64 -17.89
CA GLU A 125 -10.47 2.53 -18.21
C GLU A 125 -11.27 2.01 -17.01
N PRO A 126 -12.55 2.42 -16.87
CA PRO A 126 -13.46 1.82 -15.91
C PRO A 126 -13.58 0.31 -16.11
N CYS A 127 -13.53 -0.42 -15.01
CA CYS A 127 -13.54 -1.88 -14.97
C CYS A 127 -14.54 -2.42 -13.97
N SER A 128 -14.73 -3.74 -14.01
CA SER A 128 -15.58 -4.45 -13.07
C SER A 128 -14.87 -5.65 -12.48
N VAL A 129 -15.06 -5.87 -11.19
CA VAL A 129 -14.61 -7.05 -10.46
C VAL A 129 -15.73 -8.09 -10.48
N GLY A 130 -15.37 -9.33 -10.81
CA GLY A 130 -16.27 -10.48 -10.84
C GLY A 130 -16.51 -11.09 -9.46
N PRO A 131 -17.36 -12.13 -9.40
CA PRO A 131 -17.80 -12.73 -8.14
C PRO A 131 -16.67 -13.43 -7.35
N GLU A 132 -15.51 -13.71 -7.95
CA GLU A 132 -14.38 -14.32 -7.24
C GLU A 132 -13.52 -13.31 -6.48
N GLY A 133 -13.75 -12.00 -6.65
CA GLY A 133 -13.00 -10.94 -5.98
C GLY A 133 -11.79 -10.44 -6.78
N LEU A 134 -10.80 -9.86 -6.10
CA LEU A 134 -9.63 -9.26 -6.75
C LEU A 134 -8.96 -10.25 -7.71
N GLY A 135 -8.62 -9.78 -8.91
CA GLY A 135 -8.00 -10.59 -9.97
C GLY A 135 -8.97 -11.36 -10.86
N ASP A 136 -10.25 -11.48 -10.49
CA ASP A 136 -11.35 -11.80 -11.41
C ASP A 136 -11.91 -10.48 -11.93
N ASP A 137 -11.38 -9.98 -13.05
CA ASP A 137 -11.73 -8.68 -13.57
C ASP A 137 -11.67 -8.64 -15.11
N ASN A 138 -12.20 -7.56 -15.70
CA ASN A 138 -12.21 -7.37 -17.14
C ASN A 138 -11.03 -6.53 -17.68
N CYS A 139 -9.94 -6.38 -16.93
CA CYS A 139 -8.77 -5.60 -17.31
C CYS A 139 -7.74 -6.39 -18.13
N ALA A 140 -7.01 -5.69 -18.98
CA ALA A 140 -5.95 -6.24 -19.83
C ALA A 140 -4.78 -6.89 -19.06
N LEU A 141 -3.96 -7.63 -19.80
CA LEU A 141 -2.69 -8.16 -19.29
C LEU A 141 -1.83 -7.04 -18.70
N GLY A 142 -1.15 -7.33 -17.57
CA GLY A 142 -0.36 -6.34 -16.84
C GLY A 142 -1.19 -5.31 -16.07
N THR A 143 -2.51 -5.45 -15.99
CA THR A 143 -3.39 -4.55 -15.23
C THR A 143 -4.37 -5.33 -14.34
N VAL A 144 -4.86 -4.66 -13.29
CA VAL A 144 -5.85 -5.20 -12.34
C VAL A 144 -6.93 -4.17 -12.07
N CYS A 145 -8.16 -4.64 -11.88
CA CYS A 145 -9.25 -3.77 -11.46
C CYS A 145 -9.13 -3.51 -9.96
N LEU A 146 -8.81 -2.27 -9.58
CA LEU A 146 -8.77 -1.88 -8.18
C LEU A 146 -10.14 -1.31 -7.77
N ASP A 147 -10.92 -2.15 -7.09
CA ASP A 147 -12.17 -1.79 -6.42
C ASP A 147 -11.89 -1.62 -4.92
N LEU A 148 -11.75 -0.36 -4.49
CA LEU A 148 -11.45 -0.02 -3.09
C LEU A 148 -12.70 -0.05 -2.21
N ASP A 149 -13.90 -0.01 -2.80
CA ASP A 149 -15.19 0.19 -2.11
C ASP A 149 -16.05 -1.07 -2.07
N TYR A 150 -15.62 -2.14 -2.73
CA TYR A 150 -16.31 -3.42 -2.83
C TYR A 150 -17.67 -3.36 -3.54
N ASP A 151 -17.87 -2.38 -4.40
CA ASP A 151 -19.11 -2.23 -5.17
C ASP A 151 -19.07 -2.96 -6.52
N GLY A 152 -17.93 -3.60 -6.83
CA GLY A 152 -17.68 -4.33 -8.06
C GLY A 152 -17.18 -3.44 -9.20
N SER A 153 -16.92 -2.15 -8.97
CA SER A 153 -16.47 -1.18 -9.97
C SER A 153 -15.13 -0.56 -9.59
N GLY A 154 -14.32 -0.22 -10.58
CA GLY A 154 -13.03 0.42 -10.34
C GLY A 154 -12.39 0.92 -11.63
N PHE A 155 -11.05 1.04 -11.61
CA PHE A 155 -10.24 1.36 -12.78
C PHE A 155 -9.13 0.33 -12.99
N CYS A 156 -8.83 0.03 -14.26
CA CYS A 156 -7.73 -0.88 -14.59
C CYS A 156 -6.38 -0.21 -14.33
N LEU A 157 -5.70 -0.59 -13.25
CA LEU A 157 -4.40 -0.03 -12.92
C LEU A 157 -3.28 -0.93 -13.44
N PRO A 158 -2.28 -0.39 -14.15
CA PRO A 158 -1.09 -1.15 -14.50
C PRO A 158 -0.34 -1.60 -13.26
N TYR A 159 0.20 -2.82 -13.29
CA TYR A 159 1.24 -3.22 -12.37
C TYR A 159 2.54 -2.51 -12.71
N CYS A 160 3.39 -2.32 -11.70
CA CYS A 160 4.75 -1.89 -11.95
C CYS A 160 5.51 -2.95 -12.76
N THR A 161 6.39 -2.47 -13.62
CA THR A 161 7.31 -3.27 -14.43
C THR A 161 8.72 -3.24 -13.85
N GLY A 162 9.69 -3.89 -14.49
CA GLY A 162 11.05 -3.96 -13.98
C GLY A 162 11.20 -5.09 -12.98
N ASP A 163 11.65 -4.77 -11.77
CA ASP A 163 11.77 -5.74 -10.68
C ASP A 163 11.42 -5.11 -9.33
N SER A 164 11.41 -5.92 -8.27
CA SER A 164 11.03 -5.48 -6.94
C SER A 164 11.91 -4.42 -6.30
N GLN A 165 13.18 -4.37 -6.71
CA GLN A 165 14.19 -3.44 -6.20
C GLN A 165 14.23 -2.16 -7.02
N ASN A 166 13.89 -2.24 -8.31
CA ASN A 166 13.83 -1.12 -9.22
C ASN A 166 12.51 -1.14 -10.01
N PRO A 167 11.36 -0.93 -9.34
CA PRO A 167 10.08 -0.97 -9.99
C PRO A 167 9.88 0.30 -10.84
N MET A 168 9.30 0.12 -12.02
CA MET A 168 9.13 1.17 -13.01
C MET A 168 7.70 1.25 -13.51
N CYS A 169 7.31 2.43 -13.99
CA CYS A 169 6.05 2.64 -14.68
C CYS A 169 6.30 3.21 -16.07
N GLU A 170 5.38 2.92 -16.99
CA GLU A 170 5.40 3.55 -18.30
C GLU A 170 4.90 5.00 -18.20
N GLY A 171 5.60 5.91 -18.87
CA GLY A 171 5.32 7.34 -18.80
C GLY A 171 6.21 8.08 -17.81
N ASN A 172 6.34 9.39 -18.01
CA ASN A 172 7.14 10.25 -17.14
C ASN A 172 6.31 10.93 -16.05
N ASP A 173 4.99 10.75 -16.08
CA ASP A 173 4.01 11.33 -15.17
C ASP A 173 3.34 10.26 -14.30
N THR A 174 3.89 9.04 -14.27
CA THR A 174 3.42 7.95 -13.42
C THR A 174 4.52 7.51 -12.47
N THR A 175 4.13 6.99 -11.31
CA THR A 175 5.04 6.42 -10.32
C THR A 175 4.50 5.10 -9.80
N CYS A 176 5.43 4.21 -9.43
CA CYS A 176 5.09 2.93 -8.84
C CYS A 176 4.77 3.12 -7.36
N VAL A 177 3.56 2.76 -6.94
CA VAL A 177 3.15 2.78 -5.54
C VAL A 177 2.79 1.36 -5.10
N LYS A 178 3.45 0.90 -4.02
CA LYS A 178 3.08 -0.34 -3.33
C LYS A 178 1.95 -0.02 -2.34
N LEU A 179 0.70 -0.08 -2.82
CA LEU A 179 -0.48 0.16 -1.97
C LEU A 179 -0.57 -0.83 -0.79
N PHE A 180 -0.07 -2.05 -1.00
CA PHE A 180 -0.19 -3.15 -0.05
C PHE A 180 1.14 -3.42 0.65
N PHE A 181 1.22 -3.02 1.92
CA PHE A 181 2.40 -3.29 2.74
C PHE A 181 2.66 -4.80 2.87
N GLY A 182 3.91 -5.20 2.68
CA GLY A 182 4.33 -6.60 2.78
C GLY A 182 4.20 -7.41 1.49
N TYR A 183 3.68 -6.83 0.41
CA TYR A 183 3.61 -7.48 -0.90
C TYR A 183 4.69 -6.93 -1.82
N ASP A 184 5.27 -7.81 -2.61
CA ASP A 184 6.36 -7.43 -3.50
C ASP A 184 5.89 -7.01 -4.89
N PHE A 185 4.84 -6.19 -4.93
CA PHE A 185 4.34 -5.61 -6.16
C PHE A 185 3.75 -4.22 -5.89
N GLY A 186 3.57 -3.44 -6.96
CA GLY A 186 2.89 -2.16 -6.89
C GLY A 186 2.09 -1.90 -8.15
N ASN A 187 1.39 -0.78 -8.15
CA ASN A 187 0.63 -0.29 -9.29
C ASN A 187 1.15 1.08 -9.73
N CYS A 188 0.97 1.38 -11.00
CA CYS A 188 1.33 2.66 -11.59
C CYS A 188 0.19 3.65 -11.45
N PHE A 189 0.48 4.77 -10.80
CA PHE A 189 -0.46 5.86 -10.63
C PHE A 189 0.08 7.13 -11.24
N LYS A 190 -0.82 7.94 -11.78
CA LYS A 190 -0.49 9.28 -12.26
C LYS A 190 -0.07 10.15 -11.08
N GLN A 191 1.06 10.84 -11.21
CA GLN A 191 1.50 11.85 -10.27
C GLN A 191 0.60 13.08 -10.33
N CYS A 192 0.43 13.75 -9.21
CA CYS A 192 -0.45 14.92 -9.10
C CYS A 192 0.09 15.95 -8.11
N ASP A 193 -0.57 17.09 -8.07
CA ASP A 193 -0.31 18.16 -7.11
C ASP A 193 -1.50 18.26 -6.13
N PRO A 194 -1.28 18.12 -4.81
CA PRO A 194 -2.34 18.11 -3.81
C PRO A 194 -2.99 19.48 -3.61
N LEU A 195 -2.33 20.58 -3.99
CA LEU A 195 -2.88 21.92 -3.95
C LEU A 195 -3.74 22.21 -5.19
N LEU A 196 -3.39 21.61 -6.34
CA LEU A 196 -4.14 21.78 -7.60
C LEU A 196 -5.24 20.74 -7.82
N GLN A 197 -5.15 19.56 -7.21
CA GLN A 197 -6.08 18.43 -7.39
C GLN A 197 -6.30 18.07 -8.87
N ASN A 198 -5.21 17.96 -9.64
CA ASN A 198 -5.21 17.73 -11.10
C ASN A 198 -5.39 16.26 -11.53
N CYS A 199 -6.28 15.54 -10.85
CA CYS A 199 -6.68 14.17 -11.14
C CYS A 199 -7.95 14.09 -12.00
N ALA A 200 -8.29 12.90 -12.50
CA ALA A 200 -9.49 12.72 -13.31
C ALA A 200 -10.77 12.81 -12.45
N GLU A 201 -11.92 12.88 -13.10
CA GLU A 201 -13.21 12.84 -12.39
C GLU A 201 -13.35 11.53 -11.60
N GLY A 202 -13.75 11.62 -10.32
CA GLY A 202 -13.83 10.48 -9.41
C GLY A 202 -12.54 10.14 -8.67
N GLU A 203 -11.44 10.86 -8.94
CA GLU A 203 -10.16 10.70 -8.25
C GLU A 203 -9.80 11.96 -7.44
N GLY A 204 -8.93 11.78 -6.46
CA GLY A 204 -8.27 12.86 -5.72
C GLY A 204 -6.75 12.69 -5.72
N CYS A 205 -6.05 13.77 -5.42
CA CYS A 205 -4.60 13.75 -5.28
C CYS A 205 -4.19 13.47 -3.83
N TYR A 206 -3.59 12.30 -3.59
CA TYR A 206 -3.28 11.80 -2.26
C TYR A 206 -1.81 11.39 -2.13
N MET A 207 -1.32 11.28 -0.90
CA MET A 207 0.06 10.90 -0.60
C MET A 207 0.39 9.49 -1.11
N ASP A 208 1.59 9.33 -1.68
CA ASP A 208 2.07 8.04 -2.20
C ASP A 208 2.66 7.09 -1.14
N ALA A 209 2.74 7.55 0.12
CA ALA A 209 3.22 6.78 1.27
C ALA A 209 2.59 7.27 2.58
N ILE A 210 2.48 6.39 3.59
CA ILE A 210 1.96 6.71 4.95
C ILE A 210 2.92 7.62 5.75
N LYS A 211 4.14 7.84 5.26
CA LYS A 211 5.14 8.62 6.00
C LYS A 211 5.01 10.10 5.65
N VAL A 212 4.87 10.96 6.67
CA VAL A 212 5.09 12.41 6.54
C VAL A 212 6.45 12.65 5.87
N GLY A 213 6.47 13.51 4.86
CA GLY A 213 7.63 13.65 3.97
C GLY A 213 7.84 12.45 3.04
N GLY A 214 6.74 11.90 2.50
CA GLY A 214 6.72 10.81 1.51
C GLY A 214 7.45 11.16 0.19
N THR A 215 7.26 10.38 -0.87
CA THR A 215 7.98 10.62 -2.14
C THR A 215 7.23 11.54 -3.10
N GLY A 216 5.94 11.77 -2.87
CA GLY A 216 5.11 12.65 -3.68
C GLY A 216 3.62 12.38 -3.49
N PHE A 217 2.86 12.62 -4.55
CA PHE A 217 1.41 12.46 -4.56
C PHE A 217 0.96 11.78 -5.85
N VAL A 218 -0.10 10.99 -5.74
CA VAL A 218 -0.69 10.21 -6.82
C VAL A 218 -2.21 10.33 -6.86
N CYS A 219 -2.76 10.24 -8.05
CA CYS A 219 -4.20 10.15 -8.24
C CYS A 219 -4.69 8.78 -7.79
N LEU A 220 -5.60 8.77 -6.81
CA LEU A 220 -6.31 7.58 -6.37
C LEU A 220 -7.82 7.79 -6.49
N PRO A 221 -8.59 6.73 -6.79
CA PRO A 221 -10.04 6.76 -6.62
C PRO A 221 -10.40 7.19 -5.20
N VAL A 222 -11.37 8.09 -5.08
CA VAL A 222 -11.91 8.51 -3.78
C VAL A 222 -12.79 7.38 -3.25
N VAL A 223 -12.46 6.83 -2.09
CA VAL A 223 -13.28 5.75 -1.51
C VAL A 223 -14.64 6.27 -1.09
N GLN A 224 -15.64 5.39 -1.04
CA GLN A 224 -17.02 5.72 -0.75
C GLN A 224 -17.14 6.47 0.58
N GLY A 225 -17.89 7.58 0.55
CA GLY A 225 -18.02 8.50 1.68
C GLY A 225 -16.85 9.48 1.83
N GLY A 226 -15.69 9.16 1.25
CA GLY A 226 -14.52 10.04 1.25
C GLY A 226 -14.75 11.34 0.49
N ALA A 227 -15.52 11.32 -0.60
CA ALA A 227 -15.80 12.52 -1.39
C ALA A 227 -16.51 13.65 -0.61
N GLU A 228 -17.20 13.31 0.48
CA GLU A 228 -17.89 14.27 1.36
C GLU A 228 -17.14 14.50 2.68
N ALA A 229 -16.07 13.74 2.95
CA ALA A 229 -15.31 13.82 4.20
C ALA A 229 -14.32 15.00 4.19
N THR A 230 -14.63 16.02 4.98
CA THR A 230 -13.90 17.29 5.07
C THR A 230 -13.30 17.47 6.48
N PHE A 231 -12.93 18.70 6.86
CA PHE A 231 -12.25 18.98 8.12
C PHE A 231 -12.92 18.30 9.32
N GLN A 232 -12.12 17.62 10.16
CA GLN A 232 -12.53 16.85 11.35
C GLN A 232 -13.31 15.56 11.09
N ASP A 233 -13.73 15.27 9.86
CA ASP A 233 -14.36 13.99 9.54
C ASP A 233 -13.35 12.85 9.73
N THR A 234 -13.83 11.74 10.27
CA THR A 234 -13.00 10.55 10.53
C THR A 234 -12.61 9.88 9.24
N CYS A 235 -11.38 9.40 9.14
CA CYS A 235 -10.88 8.75 7.92
C CYS A 235 -10.05 7.50 8.23
N ILE A 236 -9.98 6.56 7.29
CA ILE A 236 -9.18 5.33 7.39
C ILE A 236 -8.59 5.03 6.01
N GLY A 237 -7.43 5.61 5.73
CA GLY A 237 -6.72 5.42 4.45
C GLY A 237 -6.43 6.74 3.74
N TRP A 238 -5.59 6.68 2.70
CA TRP A 238 -5.13 7.86 1.98
C TRP A 238 -6.24 8.60 1.25
N SER A 239 -7.11 7.86 0.55
CA SER A 239 -8.17 8.42 -0.30
C SER A 239 -9.54 8.49 0.38
N SER A 240 -9.58 8.42 1.71
CA SER A 240 -10.80 8.49 2.53
C SER A 240 -11.24 9.89 2.92
N CYS A 241 -10.53 10.91 2.46
CA CYS A 241 -10.91 12.31 2.60
C CYS A 241 -11.24 12.90 1.22
N ALA A 242 -11.99 14.00 1.20
CA ALA A 242 -12.33 14.67 -0.03
C ALA A 242 -11.06 15.18 -0.73
N PRO A 243 -11.05 15.29 -2.08
CA PRO A 243 -9.96 15.93 -2.81
C PRO A 243 -9.60 17.29 -2.17
N GLY A 244 -8.31 17.49 -1.89
CA GLY A 244 -7.81 18.66 -1.16
C GLY A 244 -7.60 18.44 0.34
N PHE A 245 -7.95 17.26 0.87
CA PHE A 245 -7.78 16.90 2.28
C PHE A 245 -6.84 15.70 2.45
N ALA A 246 -6.08 15.73 3.53
CA ALA A 246 -5.21 14.67 4.00
C ALA A 246 -5.85 13.95 5.18
N CYS A 247 -5.77 12.62 5.21
CA CYS A 247 -6.09 11.84 6.41
C CYS A 247 -4.85 11.81 7.33
N VAL A 248 -4.90 12.48 8.48
CA VAL A 248 -3.75 12.62 9.39
C VAL A 248 -4.10 12.21 10.82
N TYR A 249 -3.08 12.04 11.66
CA TYR A 249 -3.25 11.68 13.07
C TYR A 249 -4.07 12.72 13.84
N ASP A 250 -4.83 12.22 14.82
CA ASP A 250 -5.66 13.00 15.74
C ASP A 250 -4.92 14.17 16.42
N SER A 251 -3.64 14.00 16.74
CA SER A 251 -2.81 15.03 17.37
C SER A 251 -2.65 16.30 16.54
N LEU A 252 -2.83 16.23 15.22
CA LEU A 252 -2.75 17.39 14.33
C LEU A 252 -4.10 18.09 14.13
N VAL A 253 -5.22 17.45 14.45
CA VAL A 253 -6.56 17.96 14.12
C VAL A 253 -7.34 18.26 15.40
N PRO A 254 -7.68 19.53 15.67
CA PRO A 254 -8.51 19.89 16.82
C PRO A 254 -9.82 19.11 16.83
N GLU A 255 -10.20 18.60 18.00
CA GLU A 255 -11.47 17.89 18.21
C GLU A 255 -11.67 16.63 17.36
N CYS A 256 -10.58 16.05 16.83
CA CYS A 256 -10.65 14.76 16.15
C CYS A 256 -11.18 13.67 17.09
N THR A 257 -12.23 12.97 16.65
CA THR A 257 -12.96 11.99 17.49
C THR A 257 -12.51 10.55 17.27
N PHE A 258 -11.53 10.34 16.40
CA PHE A 258 -10.97 9.04 16.04
C PHE A 258 -9.45 9.11 15.95
N SER A 259 -8.76 8.01 15.62
CA SER A 259 -7.29 8.01 15.50
C SER A 259 -6.77 8.85 14.32
N TYR A 260 -7.62 9.07 13.31
CA TYR A 260 -7.29 9.88 12.15
C TYR A 260 -8.48 10.73 11.74
N CYS A 261 -8.21 11.97 11.32
CA CYS A 261 -9.21 12.88 10.77
C CYS A 261 -8.69 13.60 9.54
N CYS A 262 -9.62 14.04 8.72
CA CYS A 262 -9.34 14.82 7.53
C CYS A 262 -8.98 16.27 7.90
N THR A 263 -7.96 16.81 7.24
CA THR A 263 -7.54 18.22 7.34
C THR A 263 -7.06 18.70 5.97
N PRO A 264 -7.25 19.97 5.59
CA PRO A 264 -6.88 20.40 4.24
C PRO A 264 -5.37 20.51 4.04
N TRP A 265 -4.95 20.28 2.81
CA TRP A 265 -3.65 20.75 2.32
C TRP A 265 -3.63 22.28 2.30
N CYS A 266 -2.45 22.88 2.49
CA CYS A 266 -2.28 24.33 2.48
C CYS A 266 -1.00 24.72 1.73
N ASP A 267 -1.02 25.90 1.11
CA ASP A 267 0.15 26.47 0.45
C ASP A 267 0.97 27.28 1.47
N LEU A 268 2.20 26.85 1.74
CA LEU A 268 3.11 27.50 2.69
C LEU A 268 3.41 28.97 2.33
N SER A 269 3.27 29.34 1.05
CA SER A 269 3.45 30.73 0.60
C SER A 269 2.30 31.66 0.98
N GLU A 270 1.13 31.10 1.31
CA GLU A 270 -0.04 31.86 1.81
C GLU A 270 0.00 32.08 3.33
N GLY A 271 0.93 31.42 4.03
CA GLY A 271 1.09 31.51 5.49
C GLY A 271 0.01 30.76 6.26
N ASP A 272 -0.13 31.07 7.55
CA ASP A 272 -0.98 30.30 8.47
C ASP A 272 -2.47 30.67 8.40
N GLY A 273 -2.81 31.79 7.76
CA GLY A 273 -4.16 32.35 7.72
C GLY A 273 -5.24 31.34 7.31
N PRO A 274 -5.10 30.62 6.19
CA PRO A 274 -6.08 29.62 5.75
C PRO A 274 -6.35 28.52 6.78
N CYS A 275 -5.34 28.11 7.56
CA CYS A 275 -5.50 27.10 8.60
C CYS A 275 -6.08 27.72 9.89
N GLN A 276 -5.69 28.94 10.25
CA GLN A 276 -6.21 29.66 11.42
C GLN A 276 -7.68 30.06 11.27
N ASP A 277 -8.17 30.18 10.04
CA ASP A 277 -9.60 30.38 9.74
C ASP A 277 -10.45 29.13 10.06
N LEU A 278 -9.84 27.94 10.10
CA LEU A 278 -10.51 26.69 10.52
C LEU A 278 -10.52 26.55 12.04
N ASP A 279 -9.35 26.71 12.67
CA ASP A 279 -9.17 26.74 14.12
C ASP A 279 -7.94 27.57 14.46
N GLU A 280 -8.06 28.46 15.45
CA GLU A 280 -7.01 29.41 15.85
C GLU A 280 -5.68 28.75 16.29
N LYS A 281 -5.69 27.46 16.64
CA LYS A 281 -4.51 26.69 17.07
C LYS A 281 -3.76 26.06 15.90
N MET A 282 -4.34 26.09 14.70
CA MET A 282 -3.74 25.46 13.52
C MET A 282 -2.78 26.40 12.81
N SER A 283 -1.85 25.84 12.06
CA SER A 283 -0.93 26.55 11.18
C SER A 283 -0.67 25.71 9.94
N CYS A 284 -0.10 26.32 8.90
CA CYS A 284 0.26 25.59 7.70
C CYS A 284 1.62 24.91 7.94
N ILE A 285 1.59 23.64 8.32
CA ILE A 285 2.80 22.88 8.67
C ILE A 285 3.39 22.28 7.40
N ALA A 286 4.69 22.50 7.16
CA ALA A 286 5.35 21.94 5.99
C ALA A 286 5.26 20.40 5.97
N TRP A 287 4.79 19.84 4.84
CA TRP A 287 4.65 18.40 4.70
C TRP A 287 6.01 17.69 4.65
N TYR A 288 7.00 18.36 4.07
CA TYR A 288 8.37 17.88 3.97
C TYR A 288 9.27 18.55 5.00
N SER A 289 10.22 17.78 5.53
CA SER A 289 11.33 18.35 6.29
C SER A 289 12.12 19.34 5.44
N GLN A 290 12.78 20.30 6.09
CA GLN A 290 13.52 21.36 5.40
C GLN A 290 14.52 20.78 4.38
N GLY A 291 14.37 21.19 3.11
CA GLY A 291 15.23 20.76 2.01
C GLY A 291 15.04 19.31 1.56
N GLN A 292 13.98 18.64 2.01
CA GLN A 292 13.63 17.27 1.59
C GLN A 292 12.43 17.22 0.64
N ALA A 293 11.78 18.35 0.36
CA ALA A 293 10.70 18.40 -0.61
C ALA A 293 11.22 18.01 -2.01
N PRO A 294 10.55 17.09 -2.72
CA PRO A 294 10.79 16.88 -4.14
C PRO A 294 10.55 18.18 -4.92
N PRO A 295 11.25 18.38 -6.05
CA PRO A 295 11.06 19.57 -6.88
C PRO A 295 9.60 19.76 -7.28
N GLY A 296 9.05 20.94 -6.99
CA GLY A 296 7.65 21.29 -7.26
C GLY A 296 6.70 21.10 -6.08
N PHE A 297 7.15 20.53 -4.96
CA PHE A 297 6.33 20.37 -3.75
C PHE A 297 6.88 21.16 -2.54
N GLU A 298 7.77 22.12 -2.77
CA GLU A 298 8.38 22.92 -1.70
C GLU A 298 7.39 23.78 -0.91
N ASN A 299 6.25 24.12 -1.51
CA ASN A 299 5.18 24.90 -0.90
C ASN A 299 4.05 24.05 -0.33
N VAL A 300 4.12 22.71 -0.41
CA VAL A 300 3.06 21.84 0.12
C VAL A 300 3.16 21.75 1.64
N GLY A 301 2.12 22.22 2.30
CA GLY A 301 1.88 22.04 3.72
C GLY A 301 0.55 21.34 3.99
N VAL A 302 0.32 20.99 5.25
CA VAL A 302 -0.94 20.46 5.76
C VAL A 302 -1.38 21.30 6.95
N CYS A 303 -2.67 21.64 7.03
CA CYS A 303 -3.19 22.34 8.19
C CYS A 303 -3.14 21.39 9.40
N GLY A 304 -2.46 21.82 10.47
CA GLY A 304 -2.41 21.05 11.71
C GLY A 304 -2.02 21.90 12.92
N ILE A 305 -2.14 21.33 14.11
CA ILE A 305 -1.62 21.90 15.36
C ILE A 305 -0.09 21.76 15.33
N PRO A 306 0.69 22.86 15.40
CA PRO A 306 2.15 22.78 15.46
C PRO A 306 2.63 22.08 16.73
N GLU A 307 3.72 21.31 16.61
CA GLU A 307 4.42 20.70 17.76
C GLU A 307 5.15 21.73 18.65
#